data_AF-A0A964YPR8-F1
#
_entry.id   AF-A0A964YPR8-F1
#
_cell.length_a   1.000
_cell.length_b   1.000
_cell.length_c   1.000
_cell.angle_alpha   90.00
_cell.angle_beta   90.00
_cell.angle_gamma   90.00
#
_symmetry.space_group_name_H-M   'P 1'
#
loop_
_entity.id
_entity.type
_entity.pdbx_description
1 polymer ?
#
loop_
_entity_poly.entity_id
_entity_poly.type
_entity_poly.pdbx_seq_one_letter_code
_entity_poly.pdbx_strand_id
1 'polypeptide(L)'
;MASINLIESFQDFKDAENIDRPTLMKVLEDVFKTLLRKKYGSDESFDVIVNTEKGDLEIVRHRMIVEDGKVENPLMEIEYSEAVKIE
;
A
#
# COMPACT_ATOMS: atom_id res chain seq x y z
N MET A 1 -20.29 -10.96 7.58
CA MET A 1 -19.55 -9.85 6.94
C MET A 1 -18.66 -10.52 5.91
N ALA A 2 -18.85 -10.23 4.62
CA ALA A 2 -18.07 -10.86 3.56
C ALA A 2 -16.62 -10.38 3.68
N SER A 3 -15.77 -11.17 4.32
CA SER A 3 -14.34 -11.15 4.05
C SER A 3 -14.22 -11.55 2.59
N ILE A 4 -14.23 -10.57 1.68
CA ILE A 4 -13.90 -10.80 0.28
C ILE A 4 -12.51 -11.42 0.34
N ASN A 5 -12.44 -12.72 0.08
CA ASN A 5 -11.20 -13.44 0.08
C ASN A 5 -10.47 -12.97 -1.17
N LEU A 6 -9.70 -11.89 -1.03
CA LEU A 6 -9.01 -11.19 -2.11
C LEU A 6 -8.25 -12.21 -2.98
N ILE A 7 -7.67 -13.23 -2.33
CA ILE A 7 -7.04 -14.41 -2.93
C ILE A 7 -7.92 -15.10 -3.95
N GLU A 8 -9.13 -15.49 -3.58
CA GLU A 8 -10.03 -16.20 -4.51
C GLU A 8 -10.38 -15.30 -5.69
N SER A 9 -10.69 -14.03 -5.44
CA SER A 9 -10.98 -13.08 -6.53
C SER A 9 -9.78 -12.87 -7.46
N PHE A 10 -8.55 -12.89 -6.94
CA PHE A 10 -7.33 -12.78 -7.73
C PHE A 10 -7.02 -14.05 -8.50
N GLN A 11 -7.26 -15.22 -7.90
CA GLN A 11 -7.06 -16.50 -8.54
C GLN A 11 -8.05 -16.68 -9.70
N ASP A 12 -9.31 -16.33 -9.47
CA ASP A 12 -10.36 -16.33 -10.49
C ASP A 12 -10.02 -15.37 -11.64
N PHE A 13 -9.55 -14.15 -11.33
CA PHE A 13 -9.14 -13.18 -12.33
C PHE A 13 -7.93 -13.66 -13.15
N LYS A 14 -6.95 -14.29 -12.48
CA LYS A 14 -5.78 -14.89 -13.14
C LYS A 14 -6.18 -15.97 -14.15
N ASP A 15 -7.08 -16.85 -13.74
CA ASP A 15 -7.54 -17.97 -14.56
C ASP A 15 -8.47 -17.52 -15.69
N ALA A 16 -9.31 -16.50 -15.45
CA ALA A 16 -10.18 -15.91 -16.48
C ALA A 16 -9.40 -15.15 -17.56
N GLU A 17 -8.45 -14.31 -17.16
CA GLU A 17 -7.71 -13.43 -18.08
C GLU A 17 -6.42 -14.06 -18.63
N ASN A 18 -6.09 -15.29 -18.22
CA ASN A 18 -4.88 -16.02 -18.63
C ASN A 18 -3.58 -15.21 -18.40
N ILE A 19 -3.53 -14.45 -17.31
CA ILE A 19 -2.39 -13.60 -16.94
C ILE A 19 -1.42 -14.34 -16.02
N ASP A 20 -0.13 -14.06 -16.18
CA ASP A 20 0.91 -14.58 -15.30
C ASP A 20 0.94 -13.84 -13.94
N ARG A 21 1.48 -14.50 -12.91
CA ARG A 21 1.56 -13.95 -11.54
C ARG A 21 2.30 -12.59 -11.47
N PRO A 22 3.46 -12.40 -12.13
CA PRO A 22 4.12 -11.08 -12.17
C PRO A 22 3.22 -9.97 -12.73
N THR A 23 2.50 -10.24 -13.83
CA THR A 23 1.56 -9.28 -14.41
C THR A 23 0.43 -8.93 -13.43
N LEU A 24 -0.15 -9.94 -12.77
CA LEU A 24 -1.18 -9.73 -11.75
C LEU A 24 -0.67 -8.86 -10.58
N MET A 25 0.53 -9.13 -10.07
CA MET A 25 1.15 -8.33 -9.00
C MET A 25 1.25 -6.86 -9.40
N LYS A 26 1.73 -6.58 -10.61
CA LYS A 26 1.89 -5.22 -11.11
C LYS A 26 0.56 -4.49 -11.27
N VAL A 27 -0.46 -5.17 -11.79
CA VAL A 27 -1.81 -4.60 -11.92
C VAL A 27 -2.37 -4.23 -10.56
N LEU A 28 -2.21 -5.10 -9.56
CA LEU A 28 -2.67 -4.84 -8.20
C LEU A 28 -1.94 -3.65 -7.57
N GLU A 29 -0.61 -3.62 -7.70
CA GLU A 29 0.22 -2.51 -7.23
C GLU A 29 -0.28 -1.18 -7.83
N ASP A 30 -0.51 -1.13 -9.16
CA ASP A 30 -0.98 0.07 -9.85
C ASP A 30 -2.39 0.51 -9.43
N VAL A 31 -3.29 -0.45 -9.18
CA VAL A 31 -4.64 -0.16 -8.66
C VAL A 31 -4.56 0.45 -7.28
N PHE A 32 -3.80 -0.15 -6.35
CA PHE A 32 -3.66 0.38 -5.00
C PHE A 32 -2.94 1.72 -4.98
N LYS A 33 -1.86 1.90 -5.74
CA LYS A 33 -1.20 3.19 -5.92
C LYS A 33 -2.15 4.26 -6.45
N THR A 34 -3.02 3.91 -7.39
CA THR A 34 -4.04 4.84 -7.90
C THR A 34 -5.06 5.23 -6.83
N LEU A 35 -5.49 4.28 -5.99
CA LEU A 35 -6.37 4.57 -4.85
C LEU A 35 -5.67 5.46 -3.82
N LEU A 36 -4.40 5.20 -3.54
CA LEU A 36 -3.58 6.01 -2.62
C LEU A 36 -3.42 7.44 -3.15
N ARG A 37 -3.07 7.63 -4.43
CA ARG A 37 -3.05 8.95 -5.08
C ARG A 37 -4.37 9.68 -4.97
N LYS A 38 -5.50 8.99 -5.20
CA LYS A 38 -6.83 9.60 -5.09
C LYS A 38 -7.16 10.05 -3.66
N LYS A 39 -6.71 9.29 -2.65
CA LYS A 39 -7.01 9.56 -1.24
C LYS A 39 -6.08 10.58 -0.61
N TYR A 40 -4.78 10.50 -0.92
CA TYR A 40 -3.72 11.27 -0.26
C TYR A 40 -3.04 12.29 -1.19
N GLY A 41 -3.41 12.35 -2.46
CA GLY A 41 -2.80 13.25 -3.45
C GLY A 41 -1.47 12.76 -4.02
N SER A 42 -0.71 11.96 -3.27
CA SER A 42 0.53 11.30 -3.71
C SER A 42 0.62 9.89 -3.14
N ASP A 43 1.23 8.98 -3.89
CA ASP A 43 1.60 7.63 -3.46
C ASP A 43 3.11 7.47 -3.16
N GLU A 44 3.91 8.55 -3.30
CA GLU A 44 5.38 8.49 -3.15
C GLU A 44 5.85 8.02 -1.78
N SER A 45 5.04 8.25 -0.74
CA SER A 45 5.34 7.82 0.62
C SER A 45 4.83 6.41 0.94
N PHE A 46 4.30 5.68 -0.05
CA PHE A 46 3.66 4.38 0.17
C PHE A 46 4.29 3.29 -0.69
N ASP A 47 4.68 2.22 -0.02
CA ASP A 47 5.09 0.96 -0.64
C ASP A 47 3.96 -0.05 -0.53
N VAL A 48 3.58 -0.64 -1.66
CA VAL A 48 2.55 -1.67 -1.75
C VAL A 48 3.24 -2.99 -1.97
N ILE A 49 3.21 -3.86 -0.96
CA ILE A 49 3.85 -5.18 -0.98
C ILE A 49 2.74 -6.22 -1.10
N VAL A 50 2.72 -6.94 -2.21
CA VAL A 50 1.72 -7.98 -2.49
C VAL A 50 2.35 -9.36 -2.36
N ASN A 51 1.85 -10.19 -1.45
CA ASN A 51 2.23 -11.59 -1.36
C ASN A 51 1.16 -12.48 -2.03
N THR A 52 1.41 -12.89 -3.27
CA THR A 52 0.46 -13.75 -4.02
C THR A 52 0.41 -15.21 -3.57
N GLU A 53 1.31 -15.65 -2.69
CA GLU A 53 1.33 -17.02 -2.18
C GLU A 53 0.45 -17.17 -0.95
N LYS A 54 0.53 -16.20 -0.04
CA LYS A 54 -0.32 -16.13 1.16
C LYS A 54 -1.59 -15.34 0.95
N GLY A 55 -1.61 -14.48 -0.07
CA GLY A 55 -2.71 -13.55 -0.31
C GLY A 55 -2.69 -12.29 0.54
N ASP A 56 -1.58 -12.07 1.23
CA ASP A 56 -1.43 -10.92 2.11
C ASP A 56 -1.06 -9.69 1.27
N LEU A 57 -1.67 -8.56 1.62
CA LEU A 57 -1.35 -7.26 1.09
C LEU A 57 -0.90 -6.37 2.25
N GLU A 58 0.27 -5.80 2.11
CA GLU A 58 0.80 -4.83 3.07
C GLU A 58 1.02 -3.50 2.36
N ILE A 59 0.56 -2.41 2.99
CA ILE A 59 0.83 -1.05 2.53
C ILE A 59 1.65 -0.37 3.63
N VAL A 60 2.92 -0.14 3.34
CA VAL A 60 3.85 0.52 4.26
C VAL A 60 3.91 1.99 3.89
N ARG A 61 3.79 2.87 4.88
CA ARG A 61 3.93 4.32 4.68
C ARG A 61 5.24 4.81 5.29
N HIS A 62 6.15 5.26 4.44
CA HIS A 62 7.41 5.88 4.82
C HIS A 62 7.20 7.36 5.14
N ARG A 63 7.69 7.78 6.31
CA ARG A 63 7.65 9.17 6.75
C ARG A 63 9.04 9.59 7.22
N MET A 64 9.45 10.80 6.84
CA MET A 64 10.68 11.43 7.31
C MET A 64 10.46 11.95 8.73
N ILE A 65 11.37 11.59 9.64
CA ILE A 65 11.33 12.09 11.01
C ILE A 65 11.88 13.51 11.02
N VAL A 66 11.10 14.46 11.51
CA VAL A 66 11.46 15.87 11.64
C VAL A 66 11.32 16.32 13.09
N GLU A 67 11.96 17.44 13.45
CA GLU A 67 11.80 18.01 14.79
C GLU A 67 10.34 18.42 15.06
N ASP A 68 9.93 18.35 16.32
CA ASP A 68 8.58 18.73 16.74
C ASP A 68 8.28 20.18 16.32
N GLY A 69 7.11 20.40 15.71
CA GLY A 69 6.69 21.69 15.17
C GLY A 69 7.33 22.09 13.83
N LYS A 70 8.18 21.26 13.23
CA LYS A 70 8.77 21.49 11.90
C LYS A 70 8.15 20.65 10.78
N VAL A 71 7.01 20.00 11.03
CA VAL A 71 6.27 19.29 9.99
C VAL A 71 5.70 20.28 8.98
N GLU A 72 6.21 20.25 7.76
CA GLU A 72 5.68 20.98 6.61
C GLU A 72 4.69 20.12 5.84
N ASN A 73 4.92 18.80 5.77
CA ASN A 73 4.04 17.87 5.09
C ASN A 73 3.64 16.68 5.97
N PRO A 74 2.46 16.71 6.61
CA PRO A 74 1.96 15.62 7.44
C PRO A 74 1.76 14.29 6.72
N LEU A 75 1.77 14.28 5.37
CA LEU A 75 1.71 13.07 4.55
C LEU A 75 3.08 12.39 4.40
N MET A 76 4.15 13.15 4.40
CA MET A 76 5.52 12.65 4.17
C MET A 76 6.39 12.72 5.42
N GLU A 77 5.97 13.43 6.46
CA GLU A 77 6.75 13.70 7.65
C GLU A 77 6.02 13.24 8.92
N ILE A 78 6.81 13.02 9.96
CA ILE A 78 6.34 12.69 11.31
C ILE A 78 7.23 13.41 12.31
N GLU A 79 6.62 13.97 13.34
CA GLU A 79 7.34 14.58 14.46
C GLU A 79 8.16 13.53 15.19
N TYR A 80 9.35 13.90 15.67
CA TYR A 80 10.22 13.03 16.44
C TYR A 80 9.49 12.43 17.66
N SER A 81 8.74 13.26 18.38
CA SER A 81 7.94 12.81 19.54
C SER A 81 6.87 11.77 19.19
N GLU A 82 6.30 11.84 17.98
CA GLU A 82 5.32 10.86 17.48
C GLU A 82 6.01 9.61 16.92
N ALA A 83 7.14 9.75 16.24
CA ALA A 83 7.92 8.64 15.73
C ALA A 83 8.39 7.70 16.85
N VAL A 84 8.86 8.26 17.97
CA VAL A 84 9.32 7.49 19.14
C VAL A 84 8.20 6.63 19.76
N LYS A 85 6.92 6.98 19.58
CA LYS A 85 5.79 6.18 20.10
C LYS A 85 5.48 4.94 19.26
N ILE A 86 6.02 4.87 18.04
CA ILE A 86 5.76 3.82 17.06
C ILE A 86 6.88 2.75 17.09
N GLU A 87 7.99 3.03 17.78
CA GLU A 87 9.05 2.05 18.14
C GLU A 87 8.57 1.08 19.22
#